data_AF-A0AAX0L4R1-F1
#
_entry.id   AF-A0AAX0L4R1-F1
#
_cell.length_a   1.000
_cell.length_b   1.000
_cell.length_c   1.000
_cell.angle_alpha   90.00
_cell.angle_beta   90.00
_cell.angle_gamma   90.00
#
_symmetry.space_group_name_H-M   'P 1'
#
loop_
_entity.id
_entity.type
_entity.pdbx_description
1 polymer ?
#
loop_
_entity_poly.entity_id
_entity_poly.type
_entity_poly.pdbx_seq_one_letter_code
_entity_poly.pdbx_strand_id
1 'polypeptide(L)'
;MRVFLAISLTLWGVFAQAETDPAQLFAKSCSRCHKNAEALVAQMVWAPDTETAETRADWFDGFIARHHSPKAGDRATLAAWLSGLAGKDEP
;
A
#
# COMPACT_ATOMS: atom_id res chain seq x y z
N MET A 1 17.35 48.35 -2.12
CA MET A 1 16.48 47.41 -2.85
C MET A 1 16.56 46.05 -2.17
N ARG A 2 15.61 45.77 -1.27
CA ARG A 2 15.49 44.54 -0.47
C ARG A 2 14.08 43.98 -0.66
N VAL A 3 13.73 43.68 -1.89
CA VAL A 3 12.45 43.07 -2.30
C VAL A 3 12.78 42.39 -3.64
N PHE A 4 12.11 41.30 -3.99
CA PHE A 4 12.33 40.50 -5.22
C PHE A 4 13.45 39.45 -5.14
N LEU A 5 13.22 38.35 -4.41
CA LEU A 5 13.42 36.98 -4.95
C LEU A 5 13.02 35.86 -3.96
N ALA A 6 12.09 36.09 -3.04
CA ALA A 6 11.64 35.08 -2.08
C ALA A 6 10.33 34.39 -2.50
N ILE A 7 10.08 34.20 -3.81
CA ILE A 7 8.82 33.63 -4.34
C ILE A 7 9.08 32.61 -5.47
N SER A 8 10.14 31.81 -5.35
CA SER A 8 10.43 30.76 -6.35
C SER A 8 10.40 29.34 -5.77
N LEU A 9 10.08 29.18 -4.47
CA LEU A 9 10.27 27.92 -3.73
C LEU A 9 8.97 27.21 -3.30
N THR A 10 7.84 27.43 -3.97
CA THR A 10 6.57 26.76 -3.62
C THR A 10 5.94 25.91 -4.73
N LEU A 11 6.58 25.76 -5.89
CA LEU A 11 5.95 25.10 -7.06
C LEU A 11 6.49 23.70 -7.42
N TRP A 12 7.37 23.09 -6.63
CA TRP A 12 7.97 21.78 -6.96
C TRP A 12 7.61 20.66 -5.97
N GLY A 13 6.61 20.87 -5.11
CA GLY A 13 6.14 19.86 -4.15
C GLY A 13 5.07 18.90 -4.68
N VAL A 14 4.59 19.11 -5.91
CA VAL A 14 3.54 18.28 -6.52
C VAL A 14 4.14 17.49 -7.67
N PHE A 15 5.15 16.67 -7.38
CA PHE A 15 5.23 15.41 -8.11
C PHE A 15 4.02 14.64 -7.61
N ALA A 16 2.91 14.78 -8.33
CA ALA A 16 1.81 13.84 -8.27
C ALA A 16 2.43 12.45 -8.42
N GLN A 17 2.64 11.75 -7.30
CA GLN A 17 2.75 10.31 -7.32
C GLN A 17 1.49 9.87 -8.03
N ALA A 18 1.61 9.49 -9.30
CA ALA A 18 0.53 8.85 -10.02
C ALA A 18 0.05 7.74 -9.08
N GLU A 19 -1.17 7.91 -8.55
CA GLU A 19 -1.77 7.02 -7.58
C GLU A 19 -1.77 5.66 -8.26
N THR A 20 -0.85 4.79 -7.83
CA THR A 20 -0.67 3.50 -8.50
C THR A 20 -1.87 2.69 -8.09
N ASP A 21 -2.77 2.41 -9.05
CA ASP A 21 -3.94 1.58 -8.81
C ASP A 21 -3.49 0.27 -8.15
N PRO A 22 -3.84 0.06 -6.86
CA PRO A 22 -3.32 -1.07 -6.11
C PRO A 22 -3.81 -2.41 -6.67
N ALA A 23 -4.98 -2.44 -7.33
CA ALA A 23 -5.48 -3.65 -7.97
C ALA A 23 -4.63 -4.02 -9.19
N GLN A 24 -4.21 -3.05 -10.00
CA GLN A 24 -3.27 -3.28 -11.10
C GLN A 24 -1.88 -3.68 -10.60
N LEU A 25 -1.44 -3.08 -9.49
CA LEU A 25 -0.16 -3.41 -8.87
C LEU A 25 -0.15 -4.84 -8.33
N PHE A 26 -1.26 -5.28 -7.74
CA PHE A 26 -1.46 -6.67 -7.31
C PHE A 26 -1.51 -7.61 -8.52
N ALA A 27 -2.25 -7.25 -9.57
CA ALA A 27 -2.31 -8.05 -10.79
C ALA A 27 -0.91 -8.23 -11.40
N LYS A 28 -0.07 -7.20 -11.37
CA LYS A 28 1.31 -7.26 -11.86
C LYS A 28 2.23 -8.10 -10.97
N SER A 29 2.11 -7.97 -9.64
CA SER A 29 3.13 -8.48 -8.71
C SER A 29 2.76 -9.80 -8.04
N CYS A 30 1.47 -10.08 -7.90
CA CYS A 30 0.93 -11.17 -7.07
C CYS A 30 0.13 -12.20 -7.87
N SER A 31 -0.47 -11.83 -9.01
CA SER A 31 -1.42 -12.69 -9.75
C SER A 31 -0.86 -14.04 -10.23
N ARG A 32 0.46 -14.15 -10.36
CA ARG A 32 1.12 -15.41 -10.72
C ARG A 32 0.79 -16.52 -9.70
N CYS A 33 0.69 -16.18 -8.42
CA CYS A 33 0.39 -17.13 -7.34
C CYS A 33 -0.99 -16.89 -6.72
N HIS A 34 -1.45 -15.64 -6.68
CA HIS A 34 -2.69 -15.23 -6.03
C HIS A 34 -3.65 -14.61 -7.03
N LYS A 35 -4.60 -15.42 -7.52
CA LYS A 35 -5.53 -14.98 -8.58
C LYS A 35 -6.45 -13.83 -8.19
N ASN A 36 -6.78 -13.73 -6.90
CA ASN A 36 -7.74 -12.77 -6.38
C ASN A 36 -7.28 -12.30 -4.99
N ALA A 37 -7.32 -10.98 -4.76
CA ALA A 37 -6.80 -10.35 -3.54
C ALA A 37 -7.76 -10.56 -2.36
N GLU A 38 -9.06 -10.45 -2.58
CA GLU A 38 -10.09 -10.68 -1.56
C GLU A 38 -10.04 -12.12 -1.02
N ALA A 39 -9.97 -13.10 -1.91
CA ALA A 39 -9.85 -14.51 -1.57
C ALA A 39 -8.52 -14.84 -0.89
N LEU A 40 -7.42 -14.16 -1.24
CA LEU A 40 -6.16 -14.27 -0.52
C LEU A 40 -6.33 -13.80 0.92
N VAL A 41 -6.88 -12.60 1.10
CA VAL A 41 -7.05 -11.95 2.40
C VAL A 41 -8.01 -12.74 3.30
N ALA A 42 -9.11 -13.25 2.74
CA ALA A 42 -10.10 -14.05 3.47
C ALA A 42 -9.54 -15.39 4.00
N GLN A 43 -8.45 -15.90 3.41
CA GLN A 43 -7.79 -17.14 3.85
C GLN A 43 -6.73 -16.90 4.93
N MET A 44 -6.46 -15.65 5.29
CA MET A 44 -5.42 -15.32 6.25
C MET A 44 -5.87 -15.60 7.67
N VAL A 45 -4.99 -16.29 8.42
CA VAL A 45 -5.12 -16.40 9.87
C VAL A 45 -4.32 -15.26 10.48
N TRP A 46 -5.02 -14.26 10.98
CA TRP A 46 -4.46 -13.06 11.56
C TRP A 46 -3.82 -13.34 12.93
N ALA A 47 -2.67 -12.73 13.17
CA ALA A 47 -2.09 -12.71 14.50
C ALA A 47 -2.90 -11.76 15.41
N PRO A 48 -2.97 -12.00 16.73
CA PRO A 48 -3.78 -11.16 17.63
C PRO A 48 -3.38 -9.68 17.66
N ASP A 49 -2.19 -9.32 17.19
CA ASP A 49 -1.73 -7.93 17.09
C ASP A 49 -2.16 -7.23 15.78
N THR A 50 -2.91 -7.92 14.90
CA THR A 50 -3.34 -7.41 13.58
C THR A 50 -4.84 -7.05 13.53
N GLU A 51 -5.40 -6.59 14.65
CA GLU A 51 -6.83 -6.28 14.77
C GLU A 51 -7.29 -5.04 13.99
N THR A 52 -6.40 -4.08 13.70
CA THR A 52 -6.76 -2.85 12.97
C THR A 52 -6.24 -2.85 11.53
N ALA A 53 -6.80 -1.98 10.68
CA ALA A 53 -6.34 -1.83 9.31
C ALA A 53 -4.89 -1.32 9.25
N GLU A 54 -4.48 -0.50 10.22
CA GLU A 54 -3.11 -0.01 10.36
C GLU A 54 -2.15 -1.13 10.74
N THR A 55 -2.48 -1.92 11.77
CA THR A 55 -1.59 -3.01 12.19
C THR A 55 -1.52 -4.14 11.15
N ARG A 56 -2.61 -4.38 10.41
CA ARG A 56 -2.59 -5.24 9.21
C ARG A 56 -1.73 -4.68 8.09
N ALA A 57 -1.75 -3.37 7.84
CA ALA A 57 -0.92 -2.75 6.82
C ALA A 57 0.57 -2.91 7.16
N ASP A 58 0.96 -2.67 8.42
CA ASP A 58 2.33 -2.88 8.87
C ASP A 58 2.76 -4.34 8.74
N TRP A 59 1.88 -5.28 9.11
CA TRP A 59 2.11 -6.71 8.92
C TRP A 59 2.30 -7.06 7.45
N PHE A 60 1.46 -6.52 6.55
CA PHE A 60 1.57 -6.75 5.12
C PHE A 60 2.86 -6.17 4.54
N ASP A 61 3.28 -4.97 4.93
CA ASP A 61 4.54 -4.40 4.44
C ASP A 61 5.72 -5.30 4.81
N GLY A 62 5.78 -5.75 6.07
CA GLY A 62 6.82 -6.67 6.55
C GLY A 62 6.73 -8.08 5.95
N PHE A 63 5.52 -8.58 5.68
CA PHE A 63 5.30 -9.86 5.02
C PHE A 63 5.73 -9.81 3.56
N ILE A 64 5.23 -8.82 2.80
CA ILE A 64 5.55 -8.64 1.39
C ILE A 64 7.07 -8.50 1.27
N ALA A 65 7.74 -7.65 2.05
CA ALA A 65 9.19 -7.46 1.99
C ALA A 65 10.01 -8.77 2.06
N ARG A 66 9.47 -9.82 2.70
CA ARG A 66 10.10 -11.14 2.85
C ARG A 66 9.51 -12.22 1.93
N HIS A 67 8.39 -11.96 1.27
CA HIS A 67 7.66 -12.92 0.43
C HIS A 67 7.83 -12.62 -1.06
N HIS A 68 7.69 -11.36 -1.45
CA HIS A 68 7.93 -10.83 -2.78
C HIS A 68 8.48 -9.42 -2.59
N SER A 69 9.62 -9.07 -3.16
CA SER A 69 10.24 -7.78 -2.88
C SER A 69 9.97 -6.72 -3.97
N PRO A 70 8.72 -6.22 -4.20
CA PRO A 70 8.51 -4.94 -4.87
C PRO A 70 9.31 -3.82 -4.20
N LYS A 71 9.53 -2.74 -4.96
CA LYS A 71 10.11 -1.51 -4.41
C LYS A 71 9.25 -1.00 -3.24
N ALA A 72 9.87 -0.35 -2.26
CA ALA A 72 9.23 0.02 -1.00
C ALA A 72 7.92 0.83 -1.18
N GLY A 73 7.88 1.76 -2.14
CA GLY A 73 6.67 2.54 -2.42
C GLY A 73 5.48 1.69 -2.89
N ASP A 74 5.72 0.72 -3.79
CA ASP A 74 4.68 -0.19 -4.27
C ASP A 74 4.20 -1.12 -3.15
N ARG A 75 5.14 -1.53 -2.29
CA ARG A 75 4.84 -2.39 -1.15
C ARG A 75 3.91 -1.72 -0.15
N ALA A 76 4.20 -0.48 0.22
CA ALA A 76 3.34 0.30 1.11
C ALA A 76 1.94 0.50 0.53
N THR A 77 1.84 0.79 -0.78
CA THR A 77 0.55 0.89 -1.49
C THR A 77 -0.24 -0.42 -1.45
N LEU A 78 0.41 -1.56 -1.72
CA LEU A 78 -0.23 -2.87 -1.63
C LEU A 78 -0.67 -3.20 -0.20
N ALA A 79 0.18 -2.92 0.78
CA ALA A 79 -0.08 -3.23 2.18
C ALA A 79 -1.31 -2.48 2.72
N ALA A 80 -1.40 -1.18 2.43
CA ALA A 80 -2.55 -0.35 2.81
C ALA A 80 -3.84 -0.79 2.11
N TRP A 81 -3.77 -1.19 0.84
CA TRP A 81 -4.95 -1.65 0.11
C TRP A 81 -5.46 -3.00 0.63
N LEU A 82 -4.56 -3.98 0.82
CA LEU A 82 -4.91 -5.31 1.29
C LEU A 82 -5.45 -5.29 2.72
N SER A 83 -4.94 -4.42 3.60
CA SER A 83 -5.44 -4.30 4.97
C SER A 83 -6.90 -3.80 5.03
N GLY A 84 -7.29 -2.97 4.06
CA GLY A 84 -8.66 -2.50 3.87
C GLY A 84 -9.61 -3.53 3.24
N LEU A 85 -9.10 -4.64 2.70
CA LEU A 85 -9.93 -5.77 2.27
C LEU A 85 -10.33 -6.67 3.45
N ALA A 86 -9.45 -6.81 4.45
CA ALA A 86 -9.63 -7.72 5.57
C ALA A 86 -10.80 -7.36 6.50
N GLY A 87 -11.27 -6.11 6.48
CA GLY A 87 -12.41 -5.64 7.28
C GLY A 87 -13.73 -5.51 6.51
N LYS A 88 -13.80 -5.93 5.24
CA LYS A 88 -15.04 -5.84 4.43
C LYS A 88 -16.03 -6.96 4.69
N ASP A 89 -15.61 -8.00 5.43
CA ASP A 89 -16.41 -9.18 5.76
C ASP A 89 -16.75 -9.28 7.27
N GLU A 90 -16.46 -8.24 8.08
CA GLU A 90 -17.11 -8.08 9.39
C GLU A 90 -18.56 -7.58 9.16
N PRO A 91 -19.55 -8.12 9.89
CA PRO A 91 -20.94 -8.26 9.45
C PRO A 91 -21.66 -6.98 9.01
#